data_AF-A0A7J6XGY9-F1
#
_entry.id   AF-A0A7J6XGY9-F1
#
_cell.length_a   1.000
_cell.length_b   1.000
_cell.length_c   1.000
_cell.angle_alpha   90.00
_cell.angle_beta   90.00
_cell.angle_gamma   90.00
#
_symmetry.space_group_name_H-M   'P 1'
#
loop_
_entity.id
_entity.type
_entity.pdbx_description
1 polymer ?
#
loop_
_entity_poly.entity_id
_entity_poly.type
_entity_poly.pdbx_seq_one_letter_code
_entity_poly.pdbx_strand_id
1 'polypeptide(L)'
;MARLRGSDLKNLLRNKKLYLVLDLDHTLLNSTRLLDISPEEEYLKSKVDSLQDILKGSLFKLDMMHMMTKLRPFVRTFLKEASTMYEMYIYTMGERSYALQMAQLLDPEMVYFNSKVVSQADCTQKHQKGLDVVLGADSAVVILDDTEFVWSKHKENLILMERYHFFASSGRQFGYRFKSLSESKRDENVNEGALANVLEVLKRIHHMFFDSNVDDDCMNRDVRQVLKTVRKEVLKGCKLVFSRVWKTGEIAENQKLWEMAEHLGAACSTNYNSSVTHVVSTDCGTDKAKFALRDNKFLVHPRWIEAANYFWKRQPEDQFQVNSNQKK
;
A
#
# COMPACT_ATOMS: atom_id res chain seq x y z
N MET A 1 -13.76 0.31 28.95
CA MET A 1 -13.31 0.43 27.54
C MET A 1 -13.34 1.89 27.06
N ALA A 2 -14.48 2.58 26.97
CA ALA A 2 -14.56 3.94 26.42
C ALA A 2 -13.71 5.01 27.17
N ARG A 3 -13.70 5.01 28.51
CA ARG A 3 -12.86 5.94 29.30
C ARG A 3 -11.35 5.71 29.13
N LEU A 4 -10.92 4.46 28.96
CA LEU A 4 -9.52 4.09 28.71
C LEU A 4 -9.08 4.56 27.30
N ARG A 5 -9.91 4.31 26.28
CA ARG A 5 -9.64 4.81 24.91
C ARG A 5 -9.48 6.33 24.86
N GLY A 6 -10.30 7.06 25.63
CA GLY A 6 -10.22 8.52 25.69
C GLY A 6 -8.96 9.05 26.38
N SER A 7 -8.48 8.42 27.45
CA SER A 7 -7.23 8.83 28.12
C SER A 7 -6.00 8.49 27.29
N ASP A 8 -6.00 7.32 26.64
CA ASP A 8 -4.87 6.86 25.82
C ASP A 8 -4.71 7.74 24.58
N LEU A 9 -5.83 8.08 23.91
CA LEU A 9 -5.82 9.03 22.80
C LEU A 9 -5.27 10.40 23.21
N LYS A 10 -5.68 10.91 24.38
CA LYS A 10 -5.18 12.20 24.88
C LYS A 10 -3.68 12.21 25.07
N ASN A 11 -3.13 11.15 25.67
CA ASN A 11 -1.69 11.02 25.88
C ASN A 11 -0.94 10.86 24.55
N LEU A 12 -1.50 10.08 23.61
CA LEU A 12 -0.93 9.88 22.29
C LEU A 12 -0.79 11.21 21.52
N LEU A 13 -1.87 11.98 21.41
CA LEU A 13 -1.85 13.25 20.68
C LEU A 13 -0.99 14.30 21.40
N ARG A 14 -0.93 14.29 22.73
CA ARG A 14 0.00 15.14 23.51
C ARG A 14 1.46 14.84 23.16
N ASN A 15 1.79 13.58 22.93
CA ASN A 15 3.11 13.14 22.46
C ASN A 15 3.30 13.34 20.95
N LYS A 16 2.37 14.03 20.27
CA LYS A 16 2.32 14.22 18.82
C LYS A 16 2.45 12.89 18.07
N LYS A 17 1.68 11.88 18.47
CA LYS A 17 1.62 10.60 17.74
C LYS A 17 0.21 10.28 17.25
N LEU A 18 0.14 9.46 16.21
CA LEU A 18 -1.08 8.81 15.73
C LEU A 18 -0.95 7.29 15.87
N TYR A 19 -2.00 6.52 15.63
CA TYR A 19 -1.90 5.07 15.53
C TYR A 19 -1.64 4.64 14.09
N LEU A 20 -0.79 3.62 13.92
CA LEU A 20 -0.52 2.99 12.62
C LEU A 20 -0.75 1.49 12.72
N VAL A 21 -1.76 1.00 12.02
CA VAL A 21 -2.06 -0.43 11.90
C VAL A 21 -1.38 -0.97 10.65
N LEU A 22 -0.54 -1.98 10.82
CA LEU A 22 0.27 -2.59 9.77
C LEU A 22 -0.19 -4.02 9.53
N ASP A 23 -0.55 -4.32 8.29
CA ASP A 23 -0.66 -5.71 7.83
C ASP A 23 0.73 -6.35 7.63
N LEU A 24 0.79 -7.69 7.56
CA LEU A 24 2.03 -8.43 7.37
C LEU A 24 2.22 -8.88 5.91
N ASP A 25 1.40 -9.83 5.46
CA ASP A 25 1.59 -10.55 4.22
C ASP A 25 1.30 -9.68 3.00
N HIS A 26 2.26 -9.59 2.08
CA HIS A 26 2.25 -8.68 0.93
C HIS A 26 2.31 -7.19 1.29
N THR A 27 2.34 -6.84 2.57
CA THR A 27 2.50 -5.47 3.07
C THR A 27 3.94 -5.22 3.52
N LEU A 28 4.36 -5.82 4.65
CA LEU A 28 5.70 -5.66 5.23
C LEU A 28 6.66 -6.82 4.88
N LEU A 29 6.11 -7.96 4.49
CA LEU A 29 6.86 -9.17 4.19
C LEU A 29 6.08 -10.05 3.20
N ASN A 30 6.74 -11.07 2.68
CA ASN A 30 6.10 -12.11 1.91
C ASN A 30 6.62 -13.46 2.39
N SER A 31 5.72 -14.43 2.53
CA SER A 31 6.03 -15.78 3.01
C SER A 31 5.59 -16.83 1.98
N THR A 32 6.27 -17.97 1.96
CA THR A 32 5.92 -19.12 1.12
C THR A 32 6.23 -20.42 1.86
N ARG A 33 5.43 -21.46 1.64
CA ARG A 33 5.76 -22.80 2.14
C ARG A 33 6.99 -23.32 1.41
N LEU A 34 7.84 -24.09 2.08
CA LEU A 34 9.05 -24.67 1.48
C LEU A 34 8.73 -25.59 0.30
N LEU A 35 7.55 -26.20 0.31
CA LEU A 35 7.06 -27.06 -0.77
C LEU A 35 6.60 -26.28 -2.02
N ASP A 36 6.33 -24.98 -1.91
CA ASP A 36 5.85 -24.15 -3.02
C ASP A 36 6.97 -23.37 -3.74
N ILE A 37 8.22 -23.53 -3.28
CA ILE A 37 9.41 -22.95 -3.89
C ILE A 37 9.59 -23.55 -5.29
N SER A 38 9.65 -22.69 -6.31
CA SER A 38 9.87 -23.16 -7.68
C SER A 38 11.33 -23.60 -7.90
N PRO A 39 11.60 -24.40 -8.95
CA PRO A 39 12.97 -24.73 -9.34
C PRO A 39 13.85 -23.48 -9.55
N GLU A 40 13.29 -22.41 -10.11
CA GLU A 40 13.97 -21.13 -10.34
C GLU A 40 14.31 -20.38 -9.05
N GLU A 41 13.66 -20.72 -7.94
CA GLU A 41 13.84 -20.11 -6.62
C GLU A 41 14.73 -20.94 -5.68
N GLU A 42 15.19 -22.13 -6.10
CA GLU A 42 16.01 -23.00 -5.22
C GLU A 42 17.30 -22.36 -4.75
N TYR A 43 17.84 -21.42 -5.52
CA TYR A 43 19.02 -20.63 -5.14
C TYR A 43 18.82 -19.85 -3.83
N LEU A 44 17.58 -19.61 -3.41
CA LEU A 44 17.28 -18.93 -2.15
C LEU A 44 17.68 -19.77 -0.93
N LYS A 45 17.66 -21.11 -1.04
CA LYS A 45 18.02 -22.00 0.07
C LYS A 45 19.47 -21.81 0.53
N SER A 46 20.37 -21.39 -0.38
CA SER A 46 21.77 -21.08 -0.05
C SER A 46 22.01 -19.61 0.33
N LYS A 47 21.00 -18.74 0.20
CA LYS A 47 21.05 -17.31 0.53
C LYS A 47 20.29 -16.95 1.81
N VAL A 48 19.81 -17.94 2.56
CA VAL A 48 19.08 -17.72 3.80
C VAL A 48 20.01 -17.06 4.81
N ASP A 49 19.56 -15.94 5.37
CA ASP A 49 20.27 -15.25 6.44
C ASP A 49 20.19 -16.08 7.72
N SER A 50 21.31 -16.15 8.46
CA SER A 50 21.34 -16.83 9.74
C SER A 50 20.36 -16.17 10.71
N LEU A 51 19.62 -16.96 11.48
CA LEU A 51 18.80 -16.46 12.59
C LEU A 51 19.66 -15.81 13.70
N GLN A 52 20.99 -15.94 13.65
CA GLN A 52 21.90 -15.20 14.54
C GLN A 52 22.14 -13.75 14.07
N ASP A 53 21.88 -13.43 12.79
CA ASP A 53 22.01 -12.09 12.22
C ASP A 53 20.64 -11.52 11.80
N ILE A 54 19.59 -11.81 12.59
CA ILE A 54 18.22 -11.33 12.33
C ILE A 54 18.20 -9.82 12.11
N LEU A 55 19.04 -9.05 12.80
CA LEU A 55 19.08 -7.59 12.68
C LEU A 55 19.45 -7.09 11.28
N LYS A 56 20.24 -7.84 10.51
CA LYS A 56 20.66 -7.46 9.15
C LYS A 56 20.03 -8.31 8.06
N GLY A 57 19.58 -9.51 8.42
CA GLY A 57 18.92 -10.43 7.51
C GLY A 57 17.57 -9.90 7.02
N SER A 58 17.20 -10.34 5.81
CA SER A 58 15.91 -10.09 5.19
C SER A 58 15.24 -11.39 4.70
N LEU A 59 15.97 -12.48 4.49
CA LEU A 59 15.42 -13.75 4.01
C LEU A 59 15.66 -14.85 5.05
N PHE A 60 14.59 -15.41 5.59
CA PHE A 60 14.65 -16.36 6.71
C PHE A 60 13.94 -17.66 6.38
N LYS A 61 14.58 -18.78 6.70
CA LYS A 61 13.95 -20.11 6.68
C LYS A 61 13.45 -20.42 8.09
N LEU A 62 12.15 -20.70 8.20
CA LEU A 62 11.47 -21.00 9.46
C LEU A 62 11.14 -22.50 9.47
N ASP A 63 12.08 -23.31 9.94
CA ASP A 63 12.00 -24.77 9.86
C ASP A 63 10.77 -25.33 10.59
N MET A 64 10.45 -24.82 11.79
CA MET A 64 9.27 -25.26 12.56
C MET A 64 7.94 -24.98 11.87
N MET A 65 7.90 -23.97 10.99
CA MET A 65 6.71 -23.58 10.24
C MET A 65 6.73 -24.10 8.80
N HIS A 66 7.78 -24.82 8.40
CA HIS A 66 8.02 -25.29 7.05
C HIS A 66 7.83 -24.20 5.98
N MET A 67 8.34 -22.99 6.27
CA MET A 67 8.19 -21.84 5.38
C MET A 67 9.47 -21.02 5.25
N MET A 68 9.50 -20.15 4.25
CA MET A 68 10.51 -19.13 4.06
C MET A 68 9.82 -17.77 4.00
N THR A 69 10.41 -16.78 4.66
CA THR A 69 9.86 -15.42 4.75
C THR A 69 10.91 -14.43 4.30
N LYS A 70 10.50 -13.54 3.40
CA LYS A 70 11.26 -12.39 2.94
C LYS A 70 10.66 -11.12 3.52
N LEU A 71 11.45 -10.38 4.28
CA LEU A 71 11.12 -9.02 4.70
C LEU A 71 11.20 -8.07 3.50
N ARG A 72 10.20 -7.21 3.36
CA ARG A 72 10.17 -6.23 2.27
C ARG A 72 11.34 -5.24 2.41
N PRO A 73 12.03 -4.86 1.32
CA PRO A 73 13.09 -3.88 1.38
C PRO A 73 12.66 -2.62 2.14
N PHE A 74 13.61 -2.02 2.87
CA PHE A 74 13.42 -0.82 3.69
C PHE A 74 12.58 -0.99 4.97
N VAL A 75 12.02 -2.17 5.28
CA VAL A 75 11.09 -2.33 6.42
C VAL A 75 11.67 -1.93 7.79
N ARG A 76 12.95 -2.18 8.06
CA ARG A 76 13.56 -1.81 9.36
C ARG A 76 13.67 -0.30 9.53
N THR A 77 14.12 0.39 8.48
CA THR A 77 14.17 1.86 8.46
C THR A 77 12.77 2.45 8.55
N PHE A 78 11.82 1.89 7.79
CA PHE A 78 10.41 2.25 7.87
C PHE A 78 9.87 2.18 9.30
N LEU A 79 10.02 1.04 9.99
CA LEU A 79 9.52 0.87 11.36
C LEU A 79 10.19 1.84 12.33
N LYS A 80 11.52 2.01 12.22
CA LYS A 80 12.28 2.93 13.07
C LYS A 80 11.78 4.36 12.92
N GLU A 81 11.68 4.87 11.69
CA GLU A 81 11.24 6.24 11.43
C GLU A 81 9.76 6.44 11.76
N ALA A 82 8.88 5.51 11.36
CA ALA A 82 7.45 5.57 11.66
C ALA A 82 7.20 5.58 13.18
N SER A 83 7.99 4.85 13.98
CA SER A 83 7.85 4.81 15.44
C SER A 83 7.98 6.17 16.13
N THR A 84 8.64 7.14 15.49
CA THR A 84 8.79 8.50 16.02
C THR A 84 7.48 9.29 15.96
N MET A 85 6.61 8.96 15.00
CA MET A 85 5.36 9.66 14.70
C MET A 85 4.12 8.82 15.00
N TYR A 86 4.26 7.51 15.07
CA TYR A 86 3.15 6.58 15.20
C TYR A 86 3.38 5.56 16.31
N GLU A 87 2.31 5.23 17.01
CA GLU A 87 2.22 4.02 17.81
C GLU A 87 1.70 2.87 16.95
N MET A 88 2.52 1.83 16.76
CA MET A 88 2.28 0.80 15.76
C MET A 88 1.63 -0.47 16.31
N TYR A 89 0.76 -1.07 15.50
CA TYR A 89 0.09 -2.34 15.72
C TYR A 89 0.34 -3.26 14.52
N ILE A 90 0.55 -4.55 14.78
CA ILE A 90 0.40 -5.58 13.75
C ILE A 90 -1.06 -6.03 13.74
N TYR A 91 -1.66 -6.09 12.55
CA TYR A 91 -2.97 -6.70 12.35
C TYR A 91 -2.98 -7.55 11.08
N THR A 92 -2.87 -8.86 11.25
CA THR A 92 -2.87 -9.85 10.17
C THR A 92 -4.11 -10.75 10.19
N MET A 93 -4.49 -11.27 9.02
CA MET A 93 -5.45 -12.37 8.89
C MET A 93 -4.82 -13.76 9.05
N GLY A 94 -3.53 -13.83 9.41
CA GLY A 94 -2.84 -15.07 9.76
C GLY A 94 -3.11 -15.54 11.20
N GLU A 95 -2.70 -16.77 11.50
CA GLU A 95 -2.80 -17.35 12.83
C GLU A 95 -1.89 -16.64 13.84
N ARG A 96 -2.21 -16.76 15.14
CA ARG A 96 -1.48 -16.07 16.20
C ARG A 96 -0.01 -16.49 16.30
N SER A 97 0.29 -17.78 16.18
CA SER A 97 1.66 -18.31 16.19
C SER A 97 2.50 -17.70 15.05
N TYR A 98 1.92 -17.61 13.86
CA TYR A 98 2.51 -16.95 12.71
C TYR A 98 2.75 -15.46 12.96
N ALA A 99 1.74 -14.74 13.43
CA ALA A 99 1.83 -13.31 13.70
C ALA A 99 2.95 -12.98 14.69
N LEU A 100 3.07 -13.75 15.78
CA LEU A 100 4.13 -13.59 16.77
C LEU A 100 5.51 -13.91 16.19
N GLN A 101 5.63 -14.96 15.38
CA GLN A 101 6.90 -15.30 14.73
C GLN A 101 7.35 -14.21 13.75
N MET A 102 6.44 -13.65 12.96
CA MET A 102 6.75 -12.53 12.05
C MET A 102 7.09 -11.25 12.81
N ALA A 103 6.37 -10.95 13.89
CA ALA A 103 6.67 -9.82 14.77
C ALA A 103 8.11 -9.91 15.32
N GLN A 104 8.56 -11.11 15.71
CA GLN A 104 9.93 -11.33 16.18
C GLN A 104 10.99 -11.06 15.09
N LEU A 105 10.71 -11.37 13.81
CA LEU A 105 11.65 -11.08 12.71
C LEU A 105 11.73 -9.57 12.41
N LEU A 106 10.60 -8.87 12.52
CA LEU A 106 10.47 -7.44 12.28
C LEU A 106 11.02 -6.59 13.43
N ASP A 107 10.76 -7.01 14.67
CA ASP A 107 11.05 -6.28 15.92
C ASP A 107 11.68 -7.22 16.96
N PRO A 108 12.93 -7.67 16.77
CA PRO A 108 13.58 -8.64 17.67
C PRO A 108 13.78 -8.12 19.09
N GLU A 109 13.90 -6.81 19.24
CA GLU A 109 14.12 -6.11 20.51
C GLU A 109 12.80 -5.68 21.18
N MET A 110 11.65 -5.97 20.56
CA MET A 110 10.29 -5.65 21.06
C MET A 110 10.06 -4.16 21.35
N VAL A 111 10.67 -3.27 20.55
CA VAL A 111 10.62 -1.81 20.72
C VAL A 111 9.35 -1.21 20.12
N TYR A 112 8.78 -1.86 19.11
CA TYR A 112 7.70 -1.30 18.28
C TYR A 112 6.33 -1.86 18.64
N PHE A 113 6.20 -3.19 18.66
CA PHE A 113 4.91 -3.84 18.74
C PHE A 113 4.59 -4.34 20.15
N ASN A 114 5.56 -4.94 20.85
CA ASN A 114 5.35 -5.58 22.15
C ASN A 114 4.06 -6.45 22.14
N SER A 115 3.03 -6.10 22.93
CA SER A 115 1.76 -6.83 23.00
C SER A 115 0.73 -6.44 21.91
N LYS A 116 1.05 -5.50 21.01
CA LYS A 116 0.13 -4.94 20.00
C LYS A 116 0.10 -5.76 18.71
N VAL A 117 -0.17 -7.06 18.86
CA VAL A 117 -0.27 -8.02 17.75
C VAL A 117 -1.67 -8.63 17.73
N VAL A 118 -2.42 -8.28 16.67
CA VAL A 118 -3.77 -8.75 16.39
C VAL A 118 -3.72 -9.77 15.24
N SER A 119 -4.28 -10.94 15.48
CA SER A 119 -4.32 -12.09 14.56
C SER A 119 -5.74 -12.35 14.08
N GLN A 120 -5.91 -13.33 13.19
CA GLN A 120 -7.23 -13.75 12.71
C GLN A 120 -8.19 -14.14 13.84
N ALA A 121 -7.67 -14.80 14.89
CA ALA A 121 -8.48 -15.27 16.02
C ALA A 121 -9.04 -14.12 16.87
N ASP A 122 -8.46 -12.93 16.74
CA ASP A 122 -8.87 -11.73 17.47
C ASP A 122 -9.94 -10.92 16.69
N CYS A 123 -10.20 -11.25 15.41
CA CYS A 123 -11.19 -10.57 14.58
C CYS A 123 -12.62 -10.80 15.09
N THR A 124 -13.40 -9.73 15.21
CA THR A 124 -14.82 -9.79 15.61
C THR A 124 -15.77 -10.12 14.46
N GLN A 125 -15.29 -10.00 13.22
CA GLN A 125 -16.04 -10.33 12.01
C GLN A 125 -15.25 -11.28 11.13
N LYS A 126 -15.92 -12.32 10.61
CA LYS A 126 -15.28 -13.32 9.77
C LYS A 126 -14.77 -12.67 8.48
N HIS A 127 -13.50 -12.91 8.16
CA HIS A 127 -12.82 -12.38 6.97
C HIS A 127 -12.81 -10.83 6.86
N GLN A 128 -12.96 -10.12 7.97
CA GLN A 128 -12.91 -8.66 8.03
C GLN A 128 -12.05 -8.22 9.21
N LYS A 129 -11.33 -7.12 9.02
CA LYS A 129 -10.59 -6.40 10.05
C LYS A 129 -11.42 -5.20 10.52
N GLY A 130 -11.34 -4.88 11.80
CA GLY A 130 -12.07 -3.78 12.42
C GLY A 130 -11.21 -3.03 13.43
N LEU A 131 -11.40 -1.71 13.55
CA LEU A 131 -10.65 -0.92 14.54
C LEU A 131 -11.21 -1.08 15.97
N ASP A 132 -12.22 -1.92 16.17
CA ASP A 132 -12.80 -2.24 17.46
C ASP A 132 -11.84 -3.00 18.39
N VAL A 133 -10.80 -3.64 17.84
CA VAL A 133 -9.76 -4.35 18.61
C VAL A 133 -8.47 -3.53 18.81
N VAL A 134 -8.36 -2.36 18.17
CA VAL A 134 -7.24 -1.44 18.33
C VAL A 134 -7.61 -0.37 19.36
N LEU A 135 -6.69 -0.03 20.25
CA LEU A 135 -6.91 1.07 21.19
C LEU A 135 -6.81 2.39 20.44
N GLY A 136 -7.90 3.16 20.39
CA GLY A 136 -7.91 4.46 19.74
C GLY A 136 -9.30 4.89 19.29
N ALA A 137 -9.38 6.12 18.82
CA ALA A 137 -10.50 6.60 18.01
C ALA A 137 -10.11 6.52 16.54
N ASP A 138 -11.02 6.09 15.68
CA ASP A 138 -10.80 5.97 14.23
C ASP A 138 -10.26 7.27 13.60
N SER A 139 -10.57 8.43 14.19
CA SER A 139 -10.07 9.75 13.76
C SER A 139 -8.55 9.93 13.90
N ALA A 140 -7.86 9.04 14.62
CA ALA A 140 -6.42 9.08 14.84
C ALA A 140 -5.67 7.81 14.36
N VAL A 141 -6.35 6.93 13.63
CA VAL A 141 -5.77 5.67 13.14
C VAL A 141 -5.52 5.73 11.63
N VAL A 142 -4.30 5.40 11.22
CA VAL A 142 -3.93 5.16 9.81
C VAL A 142 -3.70 3.66 9.63
N ILE A 143 -4.16 3.10 8.52
CA ILE A 143 -4.03 1.68 8.18
C ILE A 143 -3.15 1.55 6.94
N LEU A 144 -2.18 0.65 6.98
CA LEU A 144 -1.38 0.24 5.81
C LEU A 144 -1.62 -1.25 5.53
N ASP A 145 -2.24 -1.53 4.39
CA ASP A 145 -2.65 -2.88 4.00
C ASP A 145 -2.73 -2.96 2.46
N ASP A 146 -2.41 -4.12 1.89
CA ASP A 146 -2.50 -4.38 0.45
C ASP A 146 -3.93 -4.77 0.00
N THR A 147 -4.84 -5.03 0.95
CA THR A 147 -6.16 -5.59 0.69
C THR A 147 -7.27 -4.68 1.24
N GLU A 148 -7.90 -3.90 0.36
CA GLU A 148 -9.02 -3.03 0.75
C GLU A 148 -10.24 -3.80 1.29
N PHE A 149 -10.53 -4.98 0.73
CA PHE A 149 -11.76 -5.71 1.01
C PHE A 149 -11.91 -6.10 2.48
N VAL A 150 -10.81 -6.36 3.20
CA VAL A 150 -10.88 -6.72 4.62
C VAL A 150 -11.19 -5.52 5.51
N TRP A 151 -11.10 -4.29 5.00
CA TRP A 151 -11.34 -3.04 5.73
C TRP A 151 -12.63 -2.34 5.30
N SER A 152 -13.70 -3.08 5.00
CA SER A 152 -14.94 -2.54 4.42
C SER A 152 -15.53 -1.34 5.18
N LYS A 153 -15.39 -1.31 6.51
CA LYS A 153 -15.89 -0.23 7.39
C LYS A 153 -14.92 0.93 7.60
N HIS A 154 -13.64 0.76 7.29
CA HIS A 154 -12.56 1.70 7.61
C HIS A 154 -11.73 2.07 6.37
N LYS A 155 -12.33 2.01 5.17
CA LYS A 155 -11.66 2.35 3.90
C LYS A 155 -11.06 3.75 3.88
N GLU A 156 -11.67 4.70 4.59
CA GLU A 156 -11.18 6.08 4.68
C GLU A 156 -9.90 6.22 5.50
N ASN A 157 -9.58 5.24 6.36
CA ASN A 157 -8.34 5.17 7.12
C ASN A 157 -7.20 4.46 6.36
N LEU A 158 -7.51 3.82 5.23
CA LEU A 158 -6.62 2.92 4.51
C LEU A 158 -5.73 3.63 3.50
N ILE A 159 -4.43 3.46 3.67
CA ILE A 159 -3.42 3.60 2.63
C ILE A 159 -3.30 2.22 1.96
N LEU A 160 -3.98 2.07 0.83
CA LEU A 160 -3.88 0.87 0.01
C LEU A 160 -2.56 0.89 -0.77
N MET A 161 -1.71 -0.12 -0.56
CA MET A 161 -0.40 -0.21 -1.21
C MET A 161 -0.27 -1.39 -2.18
N GLU A 162 0.76 -1.36 -3.02
CA GLU A 162 1.06 -2.47 -3.93
C GLU A 162 1.54 -3.70 -3.15
N ARG A 163 1.01 -4.87 -3.55
CA ARG A 163 1.37 -6.17 -2.98
C ARG A 163 2.85 -6.49 -3.22
N TYR A 164 3.51 -6.92 -2.15
CA TYR A 164 4.86 -7.48 -2.23
C TYR A 164 4.81 -8.96 -2.65
N HIS A 165 5.13 -9.21 -3.93
CA HIS A 165 5.22 -10.54 -4.53
C HIS A 165 6.68 -10.95 -4.70
N PHE A 166 7.36 -11.23 -3.58
CA PHE A 166 8.72 -11.72 -3.64
C PHE A 166 8.80 -13.12 -4.21
N PHE A 167 8.04 -14.06 -3.63
CA PHE A 167 8.00 -15.46 -4.03
C PHE A 167 6.99 -15.71 -5.15
N ALA A 168 7.32 -16.64 -6.05
CA ALA A 168 6.49 -17.03 -7.18
C ALA A 168 5.13 -17.62 -6.76
N SER A 169 5.11 -18.33 -5.64
CA SER A 169 3.88 -18.92 -5.06
C SER A 169 2.80 -17.87 -4.78
N SER A 170 3.21 -16.70 -4.27
CA SER A 170 2.30 -15.59 -4.00
C SER A 170 1.65 -15.08 -5.29
N GLY A 171 2.43 -14.87 -6.36
CA GLY A 171 1.89 -14.41 -7.64
C GLY A 171 0.83 -15.36 -8.20
N ARG A 172 1.08 -16.66 -8.13
CA ARG A 172 0.15 -17.71 -8.59
C ARG A 172 -1.19 -17.69 -7.85
N GLN A 173 -1.17 -17.43 -6.53
CA GLN A 173 -2.39 -17.35 -5.71
C GLN A 173 -3.35 -16.27 -6.20
N PHE A 174 -2.82 -15.17 -6.73
CA PHE A 174 -3.61 -14.06 -7.28
C PHE A 174 -3.83 -14.15 -8.80
N GLY A 175 -3.46 -15.28 -9.43
CA GLY A 175 -3.64 -15.51 -10.86
C GLY A 175 -2.65 -14.74 -11.74
N TYR A 176 -1.57 -14.21 -11.17
CA TYR A 176 -0.53 -13.53 -11.94
C TYR A 176 0.35 -14.52 -12.70
N ARG A 177 0.65 -14.19 -13.96
CA ARG A 177 1.49 -15.01 -14.86
C ARG A 177 2.89 -14.42 -15.10
N PHE A 178 3.22 -13.31 -14.45
CA PHE A 178 4.55 -12.70 -14.56
C PHE A 178 5.54 -13.37 -13.59
N LYS A 179 6.82 -13.29 -13.94
CA LYS A 179 7.90 -13.71 -13.05
C LYS A 179 7.88 -12.87 -11.78
N SER A 180 7.97 -13.53 -10.64
CA SER A 180 8.15 -12.89 -9.33
C SER A 180 9.52 -12.21 -9.20
N LEU A 181 9.70 -11.45 -8.11
CA LEU A 181 10.97 -10.76 -7.83
C LEU A 181 12.11 -11.77 -7.65
N SER A 182 11.87 -12.86 -6.92
CA SER A 182 12.83 -13.95 -6.70
C SER A 182 13.22 -14.65 -8.02
N GLU A 183 12.27 -15.01 -8.88
CA GLU A 183 12.52 -15.64 -10.18
C GLU A 183 13.32 -14.71 -11.11
N SER A 184 13.11 -13.40 -10.95
CA SER A 184 13.84 -12.37 -11.67
C SER A 184 15.17 -11.98 -11.01
N LYS A 185 15.53 -12.62 -9.89
CA LYS A 185 16.74 -12.36 -9.09
C LYS A 185 16.94 -10.88 -8.74
N ARG A 186 15.83 -10.17 -8.49
CA ARG A 186 15.79 -8.76 -8.11
C ARG A 186 14.91 -8.58 -6.87
N ASP A 187 14.86 -7.36 -6.36
CA ASP A 187 13.96 -6.96 -5.28
C ASP A 187 13.50 -5.50 -5.52
N GLU A 188 12.65 -4.97 -4.64
CA GLU A 188 12.32 -3.54 -4.64
C GLU A 188 13.56 -2.69 -4.30
N ASN A 189 13.61 -1.48 -4.87
CA ASN A 189 14.65 -0.50 -4.53
C ASN A 189 14.48 -0.05 -3.07
N VAL A 190 15.56 0.00 -2.30
CA VAL A 190 15.50 0.39 -0.88
C VAL A 190 15.10 1.86 -0.69
N ASN A 191 15.46 2.75 -1.62
CA ASN A 191 15.22 4.19 -1.50
C ASN A 191 13.96 4.65 -2.24
N GLU A 192 13.53 3.90 -3.25
CA GLU A 192 12.40 4.26 -4.13
C GLU A 192 11.29 3.20 -4.14
N GLY A 193 11.40 2.17 -3.30
CA GLY A 193 10.42 1.11 -3.15
C GLY A 193 9.14 1.54 -2.46
N ALA A 194 8.20 0.61 -2.30
CA ALA A 194 6.87 0.95 -1.82
C ALA A 194 6.89 1.49 -0.38
N LEU A 195 7.64 0.86 0.53
CA LEU A 195 7.72 1.31 1.93
C LEU A 195 8.42 2.67 2.08
N ALA A 196 9.40 2.97 1.23
CA ALA A 196 10.06 4.27 1.23
C ALA A 196 9.08 5.39 0.82
N ASN A 197 8.29 5.17 -0.25
CA ASN A 197 7.27 6.13 -0.67
C ASN A 197 6.16 6.29 0.38
N VAL A 198 5.67 5.19 0.96
CA VAL A 198 4.63 5.25 2.00
C VAL A 198 5.12 5.97 3.25
N LEU A 199 6.39 5.81 3.65
CA LEU A 199 6.94 6.54 4.79
C LEU A 199 6.85 8.06 4.59
N GLU A 200 7.18 8.56 3.39
CA GLU A 200 7.06 9.98 3.07
C GLU A 200 5.61 10.47 3.12
N VAL A 201 4.66 9.63 2.70
CA VAL A 201 3.22 9.90 2.83
C VAL A 201 2.81 9.97 4.30
N LEU A 202 3.28 9.04 5.14
CA LEU A 202 3.01 9.04 6.58
C LEU A 202 3.59 10.29 7.26
N LYS A 203 4.84 10.68 6.95
CA LYS A 203 5.45 11.92 7.44
C LYS A 203 4.59 13.13 7.09
N ARG A 204 4.09 13.19 5.85
CA ARG A 204 3.23 14.28 5.39
C ARG A 204 1.88 14.30 6.10
N ILE A 205 1.23 13.15 6.28
CA ILE A 205 -0.04 13.03 7.02
C ILE A 205 0.16 13.50 8.45
N HIS A 206 1.22 13.04 9.12
CA HIS A 206 1.55 13.46 10.48
C HIS A 206 1.77 14.97 10.58
N HIS A 207 2.59 15.54 9.68
CA HIS A 207 2.84 16.97 9.63
C HIS A 207 1.55 17.78 9.46
N MET A 208 0.71 17.42 8.50
CA MET A 208 -0.56 18.10 8.24
C MET A 208 -1.55 17.94 9.40
N PHE A 209 -1.58 16.76 10.05
CA PHE A 209 -2.47 16.53 11.19
C PHE A 209 -2.08 17.37 12.40
N PHE A 210 -0.79 17.58 12.66
CA PHE A 210 -0.28 18.35 13.80
C PHE A 210 0.16 19.78 13.47
N ASP A 211 -0.16 20.29 12.27
CA ASP A 211 0.18 21.65 11.87
C ASP A 211 -0.46 22.66 12.85
N SER A 212 0.39 23.54 13.39
CA SER A 212 0.03 24.59 14.36
C SER A 212 -0.76 25.73 13.75
N ASN A 213 -0.80 25.85 12.41
CA ASN A 213 -1.55 26.91 11.73
C ASN A 213 -3.07 26.64 11.66
N VAL A 214 -3.51 25.46 12.09
CA VAL A 214 -4.92 25.11 12.18
C VAL A 214 -5.37 25.41 13.61
N ASP A 215 -6.22 26.41 13.80
CA ASP A 215 -6.70 26.93 15.11
C ASP A 215 -7.59 25.96 15.93
N ASP A 216 -7.66 24.68 15.53
CA ASP A 216 -8.50 23.66 16.17
C ASP A 216 -7.68 22.67 17.01
N ASP A 217 -8.25 22.27 18.15
CA ASP A 217 -7.69 21.24 19.04
C ASP A 217 -7.46 19.95 18.24
N CYS A 218 -6.28 19.36 18.39
CA CYS A 218 -5.94 18.08 17.77
C CYS A 218 -6.96 16.96 18.09
N MET A 219 -7.69 17.06 19.20
CA MET A 219 -8.77 16.13 19.57
C MET A 219 -9.97 16.16 18.61
N ASN A 220 -10.20 17.28 17.93
CA ASN A 220 -11.31 17.45 16.99
C ASN A 220 -10.91 17.11 15.55
N ARG A 221 -9.62 16.90 15.30
CA ARG A 221 -9.10 16.58 13.97
C ARG A 221 -9.36 15.13 13.61
N ASP A 222 -9.53 14.91 12.31
CA ASP A 222 -9.79 13.59 11.75
C ASP A 222 -8.78 13.27 10.65
N VAL A 223 -7.94 12.28 10.89
CA VAL A 223 -6.89 11.82 9.97
C VAL A 223 -7.46 11.38 8.63
N ARG A 224 -8.73 10.93 8.58
CA ARG A 224 -9.41 10.56 7.32
C ARG A 224 -9.55 11.76 6.38
N GLN A 225 -9.78 12.95 6.92
CA GLN A 225 -9.84 14.18 6.11
C GLN A 225 -8.45 14.58 5.60
N VAL A 226 -7.41 14.37 6.43
CA VAL A 226 -6.01 14.60 6.03
C VAL A 226 -5.60 13.63 4.91
N LEU A 227 -5.87 12.33 5.09
CA LEU A 227 -5.66 11.29 4.07
C LEU A 227 -6.33 11.65 2.75
N LYS A 228 -7.61 12.05 2.79
CA LYS A 228 -8.36 12.50 1.61
C LYS A 228 -7.72 13.69 0.91
N THR A 229 -7.19 14.64 1.69
CA THR A 229 -6.50 15.83 1.15
C THR A 229 -5.19 15.44 0.48
N VAL A 230 -4.33 14.70 1.16
CA VAL A 230 -3.06 14.21 0.61
C VAL A 230 -3.29 13.40 -0.66
N ARG A 231 -4.31 12.53 -0.68
CA ARG A 231 -4.65 11.72 -1.85
C ARG A 231 -5.09 12.56 -3.04
N LYS A 232 -5.91 13.59 -2.83
CA LYS A 232 -6.37 14.51 -3.89
C LYS A 232 -5.27 15.36 -4.49
N GLU A 233 -4.12 15.48 -3.84
CA GLU A 233 -3.01 16.26 -4.37
C GLU A 233 -2.16 15.48 -5.37
N VAL A 234 -2.31 14.15 -5.43
CA VAL A 234 -1.50 13.27 -6.27
C VAL A 234 -1.64 13.61 -7.75
N LEU A 235 -2.87 13.71 -8.26
CA LEU A 235 -3.17 14.04 -9.66
C LEU A 235 -3.86 15.40 -9.80
N LYS A 236 -3.72 16.29 -8.82
CA LYS A 236 -4.29 17.65 -8.86
C LYS A 236 -3.87 18.36 -10.15
N GLY A 237 -4.86 18.92 -10.86
CA GLY A 237 -4.66 19.62 -12.13
C GLY A 237 -4.61 18.71 -13.36
N CYS A 238 -4.62 17.38 -13.20
CA CYS A 238 -4.74 16.46 -14.32
C CYS A 238 -6.20 16.38 -14.79
N LYS A 239 -6.42 16.58 -16.08
CA LYS A 239 -7.69 16.35 -16.77
C LYS A 239 -7.56 15.12 -17.67
N LEU A 240 -8.33 14.07 -17.37
CA LEU A 240 -8.19 12.74 -17.98
C LEU A 240 -9.38 12.42 -18.88
N VAL A 241 -9.09 11.76 -20.01
CA VAL A 241 -10.10 11.11 -20.84
C VAL A 241 -9.71 9.66 -21.08
N PHE A 242 -10.67 8.75 -20.99
CA PHE A 242 -10.45 7.33 -21.25
C PHE A 242 -10.81 6.96 -22.71
N SER A 243 -10.03 6.05 -23.29
CA SER A 243 -10.24 5.50 -24.63
C SER A 243 -10.04 3.99 -24.63
N ARG A 244 -11.07 3.23 -25.04
CA ARG A 244 -11.07 1.75 -25.09
C ARG A 244 -10.60 1.04 -23.81
N VAL A 245 -10.80 1.66 -22.65
CA VAL A 245 -10.51 1.04 -21.34
C VAL A 245 -11.66 0.11 -20.90
N TRP A 246 -12.88 0.36 -21.39
CA TRP A 246 -14.12 -0.32 -21.01
C TRP A 246 -14.82 -0.92 -22.23
N LYS A 247 -15.75 -1.87 -22.03
CA LYS A 247 -16.58 -2.36 -23.13
C LYS A 247 -17.55 -1.27 -23.58
N THR A 248 -17.81 -1.19 -24.88
CA THR A 248 -18.78 -0.24 -25.44
C THR A 248 -20.16 -0.49 -24.82
N GLY A 249 -20.73 0.52 -24.16
CA GLY A 249 -22.04 0.45 -23.49
C GLY A 249 -21.99 0.47 -21.95
N GLU A 250 -20.80 0.36 -21.35
CA GLU A 250 -20.62 0.53 -19.91
C GLU A 250 -20.59 2.02 -19.52
N ILE A 251 -21.22 2.37 -18.40
CA ILE A 251 -21.19 3.73 -17.82
C ILE A 251 -19.77 3.95 -17.28
N ALA A 252 -19.04 4.92 -17.85
CA ALA A 252 -17.63 5.14 -17.57
C ALA A 252 -17.39 5.67 -16.15
N GLU A 253 -18.34 6.41 -15.61
CA GLU A 253 -18.30 7.03 -14.29
C GLU A 253 -18.38 5.99 -13.15
N ASN A 254 -19.01 4.84 -13.40
CA ASN A 254 -19.14 3.77 -12.40
C ASN A 254 -17.94 2.80 -12.41
N GLN A 255 -16.89 3.16 -13.14
CA GLN A 255 -15.77 2.28 -13.34
C GLN A 255 -14.67 2.55 -12.32
N LYS A 256 -14.11 1.47 -11.76
CA LYS A 256 -13.13 1.54 -10.67
C LYS A 256 -11.94 2.46 -10.96
N LEU A 257 -11.43 2.48 -12.20
CA LEU A 257 -10.30 3.32 -12.59
C LEU A 257 -10.68 4.81 -12.70
N TRP A 258 -11.93 5.11 -13.08
CA TRP A 258 -12.45 6.48 -13.08
C TRP A 258 -12.55 7.01 -11.65
N GLU A 259 -13.21 6.26 -10.78
CA GLU A 259 -13.32 6.59 -9.35
C GLU A 259 -11.93 6.75 -8.71
N MET A 260 -10.99 5.86 -9.03
CA MET A 260 -9.61 5.94 -8.55
C MET A 260 -8.93 7.25 -8.97
N ALA A 261 -9.07 7.66 -10.22
CA ALA A 261 -8.49 8.90 -10.71
C ALA A 261 -9.08 10.14 -10.01
N GLU A 262 -10.40 10.18 -9.80
CA GLU A 262 -11.06 11.28 -9.10
C GLU A 262 -10.66 11.34 -7.61
N HIS A 263 -10.53 10.18 -6.95
CA HIS A 263 -10.01 10.12 -5.58
C HIS A 263 -8.57 10.64 -5.46
N LEU A 264 -7.77 10.50 -6.53
CA LEU A 264 -6.43 11.09 -6.63
C LEU A 264 -6.45 12.58 -7.01
N GLY A 265 -7.61 13.17 -7.22
CA GLY A 265 -7.81 14.60 -7.51
C GLY A 265 -7.70 14.98 -8.98
N ALA A 266 -7.74 14.01 -9.89
CA ALA A 266 -7.91 14.28 -11.32
C ALA A 266 -9.36 14.66 -11.64
N ALA A 267 -9.55 15.44 -12.70
CA ALA A 267 -10.87 15.70 -13.27
C ALA A 267 -11.06 14.83 -14.53
N CYS A 268 -12.03 13.92 -14.49
CA CYS A 268 -12.29 12.99 -15.58
C CYS A 268 -13.40 13.52 -16.50
N SER A 269 -13.25 13.32 -17.81
CA SER A 269 -14.29 13.65 -18.79
C SER A 269 -14.44 12.56 -19.85
N THR A 270 -15.66 12.43 -20.38
CA THR A 270 -15.97 11.46 -21.45
C THR A 270 -15.51 11.97 -22.81
N ASN A 271 -15.63 13.29 -23.01
CA ASN A 271 -15.30 13.98 -24.25
C ASN A 271 -13.89 14.56 -24.23
N TYR A 272 -13.22 14.47 -25.39
CA TYR A 272 -11.92 15.10 -25.61
C TYR A 272 -12.12 16.58 -25.98
N ASN A 273 -11.36 17.47 -25.33
CA ASN A 273 -11.34 18.90 -25.61
C ASN A 273 -9.94 19.49 -25.36
N SER A 274 -9.75 20.79 -25.65
CA SER A 274 -8.46 21.48 -25.50
C SER A 274 -7.90 21.44 -24.07
N SER A 275 -8.76 21.37 -23.05
CA SER A 275 -8.34 21.36 -21.64
C SER A 275 -7.83 20.01 -21.13
N VAL A 276 -8.06 18.92 -21.88
CA VAL A 276 -7.57 17.58 -21.53
C VAL A 276 -6.04 17.59 -21.48
N THR A 277 -5.47 16.97 -20.45
CA THR A 277 -4.01 16.85 -20.27
C THR A 277 -3.49 15.45 -20.59
N HIS A 278 -4.27 14.42 -20.30
CA HIS A 278 -3.90 13.02 -20.53
C HIS A 278 -5.04 12.25 -21.19
N VAL A 279 -4.67 11.35 -22.08
CA VAL A 279 -5.54 10.30 -22.61
C VAL A 279 -5.06 8.96 -22.08
N VAL A 280 -5.96 8.26 -21.39
CA VAL A 280 -5.71 6.95 -20.80
C VAL A 280 -6.24 5.89 -21.76
N SER A 281 -5.36 5.06 -22.30
CA SER A 281 -5.71 4.09 -23.33
C SER A 281 -4.86 2.83 -23.22
N THR A 282 -5.40 1.70 -23.67
CA THR A 282 -4.63 0.46 -23.91
C THR A 282 -4.15 0.35 -25.36
N ASP A 283 -4.66 1.22 -26.24
CA ASP A 283 -4.43 1.18 -27.68
C ASP A 283 -4.15 2.59 -28.25
N CYS A 284 -3.07 2.72 -29.01
CA CYS A 284 -2.67 3.96 -29.66
C CYS A 284 -3.46 4.25 -30.96
N GLY A 285 -4.22 3.28 -31.49
CA GLY A 285 -4.94 3.39 -32.76
C GLY A 285 -6.25 4.17 -32.69
N THR A 286 -6.72 4.54 -31.49
CA THR A 286 -8.00 5.25 -31.30
C THR A 286 -7.91 6.72 -31.71
N ASP A 287 -9.02 7.32 -32.14
CA ASP A 287 -9.03 8.74 -32.53
C ASP A 287 -8.60 9.65 -31.38
N LYS A 288 -9.05 9.36 -30.15
CA LYS A 288 -8.62 10.07 -28.94
C LYS A 288 -7.11 9.97 -28.70
N ALA A 289 -6.51 8.79 -28.92
CA ALA A 289 -5.07 8.62 -28.79
C ALA A 289 -4.29 9.37 -29.88
N LYS A 290 -4.78 9.34 -31.13
CA LYS A 290 -4.20 10.12 -32.24
C LYS A 290 -4.29 11.63 -31.99
N PHE A 291 -5.41 12.11 -31.46
CA PHE A 291 -5.56 13.52 -31.07
C PHE A 291 -4.62 13.91 -29.95
N ALA A 292 -4.42 13.05 -28.94
CA ALA A 292 -3.45 13.31 -27.88
C ALA A 292 -2.04 13.50 -28.45
N LEU A 293 -1.60 12.61 -29.34
CA LEU A 293 -0.28 12.69 -29.97
C LEU A 293 -0.14 13.94 -30.85
N ARG A 294 -1.17 14.29 -31.63
CA ARG A 294 -1.17 15.50 -32.47
C ARG A 294 -1.10 16.78 -31.64
N ASP A 295 -1.84 16.83 -30.54
CA ASP A 295 -1.98 18.02 -29.71
C ASP A 295 -0.93 18.07 -28.56
N ASN A 296 0.11 17.22 -28.63
CA ASN A 296 1.20 17.09 -27.66
C ASN A 296 0.73 16.87 -26.20
N LYS A 297 -0.24 15.98 -26.01
CA LYS A 297 -0.77 15.55 -24.72
C LYS A 297 -0.24 14.18 -24.35
N PHE A 298 -0.28 13.85 -23.06
CA PHE A 298 0.20 12.57 -22.57
C PHE A 298 -0.75 11.43 -22.95
N LEU A 299 -0.22 10.40 -23.61
CA LEU A 299 -0.90 9.14 -23.87
C LEU A 299 -0.34 8.07 -22.94
N VAL A 300 -1.11 7.68 -21.93
CA VAL A 300 -0.65 6.78 -20.86
C VAL A 300 -1.52 5.53 -20.75
N HIS A 301 -0.89 4.43 -20.33
CA HIS A 301 -1.57 3.18 -20.02
C HIS A 301 -2.34 3.29 -18.69
N PRO A 302 -3.49 2.61 -18.50
CA PRO A 302 -4.24 2.56 -17.23
C PRO A 302 -3.38 2.33 -15.96
N ARG A 303 -2.32 1.54 -16.10
CA ARG A 303 -1.34 1.24 -15.05
C ARG A 303 -0.67 2.50 -14.45
N TRP A 304 -0.67 3.62 -15.15
CA TRP A 304 -0.18 4.89 -14.62
C TRP A 304 -1.02 5.39 -13.44
N ILE A 305 -2.36 5.30 -13.55
CA ILE A 305 -3.28 5.67 -12.48
C ILE A 305 -3.15 4.68 -11.32
N GLU A 306 -3.07 3.38 -11.62
CA GLU A 306 -2.91 2.33 -10.60
C GLU A 306 -1.60 2.52 -9.81
N ALA A 307 -0.49 2.76 -10.50
CA ALA A 307 0.79 3.04 -9.86
C ALA A 307 0.72 4.33 -9.04
N ALA A 308 0.13 5.41 -9.57
CA ALA A 308 -0.07 6.64 -8.80
C ALA A 308 -0.91 6.43 -7.53
N ASN A 309 -1.91 5.54 -7.60
CA ASN A 309 -2.73 5.16 -6.46
C ASN A 309 -1.94 4.39 -5.40
N TYR A 310 -1.12 3.41 -5.78
CA TYR A 310 -0.36 2.61 -4.81
C TYR A 310 0.82 3.36 -4.20
N PHE A 311 1.50 4.21 -4.97
CA PHE A 311 2.64 5.00 -4.50
C PHE A 311 2.23 6.34 -3.88
N TRP A 312 0.95 6.72 -3.96
CA TRP A 312 0.44 8.02 -3.50
C TRP A 312 1.24 9.22 -4.05
N LYS A 313 1.71 9.06 -5.30
CA LYS A 313 2.61 10.00 -5.97
C LYS A 313 2.37 9.95 -7.47
N ARG A 314 2.34 11.11 -8.13
CA ARG A 314 2.26 11.17 -9.60
C ARG A 314 3.47 10.47 -10.19
N GLN A 315 3.21 9.48 -11.03
CA GLN A 315 4.26 8.73 -11.69
C GLN A 315 4.69 9.44 -12.99
N PRO A 316 5.97 9.33 -13.38
CA PRO A 316 6.44 9.85 -14.66
C PRO A 316 5.66 9.22 -15.82
N GLU A 317 5.08 10.04 -16.70
CA GLU A 317 4.20 9.57 -17.78
C GLU A 317 4.95 8.74 -18.84
N ASP A 318 6.25 9.00 -19.02
CA ASP A 318 7.14 8.30 -19.96
C ASP A 318 7.28 6.81 -19.65
N GLN A 319 7.22 6.42 -18.37
CA GLN A 319 7.29 5.03 -17.94
C GLN A 319 6.03 4.21 -18.27
N PHE A 320 4.95 4.88 -18.68
CA PHE A 320 3.64 4.26 -18.93
C PHE A 320 3.10 4.57 -20.33
N GLN A 321 3.96 4.88 -21.29
CA GLN A 321 3.55 5.14 -22.67
C GLN A 321 2.91 3.91 -23.33
N VAL A 322 1.91 4.18 -24.16
CA VAL A 322 1.22 3.15 -24.94
C VAL A 322 1.95 2.94 -26.27
N ASN A 323 2.72 1.86 -26.37
CA ASN A 323 3.45 1.51 -27.58
C ASN A 323 2.59 0.67 -28.54
N SER A 324 2.75 0.88 -29.85
CA SER A 324 2.05 0.19 -30.93
C SER A 324 2.32 -1.32 -31.05
N ASN A 325 3.24 -1.87 -30.25
CA ASN A 325 3.78 -3.22 -30.44
C ASN A 325 3.41 -4.27 -29.38
N GLN A 326 2.44 -4.02 -28.48
CA GLN A 326 1.91 -5.10 -27.64
C GLN A 326 0.84 -5.89 -28.42
N LYS A 327 1.31 -6.78 -29.31
CA LYS A 327 0.48 -7.90 -29.78
C LYS A 327 0.15 -8.78 -28.56
N LYS A 328 -1.14 -9.10 -28.45
CA LYS A 328 -1.79 -9.95 -27.44
C LYS A 328 -1.02 -11.21 -27.07
#